data_AF-A0A1T5B315-F1
#
_entry.id   AF-A0A1T5B315-F1
#
_cell.length_a   1.000
_cell.length_b   1.000
_cell.length_c   1.000
_cell.angle_alpha   90.00
_cell.angle_beta   90.00
_cell.angle_gamma   90.00
#
_symmetry.space_group_name_H-M   'P 1'
#
loop_
_entity.id
_entity.type
_entity.pdbx_description
1 polymer ?
#
loop_
_entity_poly.entity_id
_entity_poly.type
_entity_poly.pdbx_seq_one_letter_code
_entity_poly.pdbx_strand_id
1 'polypeptide(L)'
;MTVNTPIQSRPASLQDRSLLRLIATRAFRWWHDLRTGGRRDEVAVLLKPFSFWAGQTSALSGEGGADPSLVPGYAFHTDYVPSTGGRLRYRVRLPGLTGTRGQLIININGLTEAGESVPPKVLSFPIDKLVADGGEFEVTKFASPHHSYAIMGTLSEDADARADRIEISLKGGDSSDALRARLEAARREFLSAPGTGALKKIVVRRRATLAHPISQMCTASQMAEPVYAEWCRRMDNAPTRHRKQWEFVFILRALEYYGALKPGSRGLGFGVGIEPLSSIFAAAGCQVVATDLAADDDRAQVWNDTSQLGSNLRQIHNPQLCDEAAFFERVSYRPVDMNAIPADLVDFNFTWSSCAYEHLGSIEAGLTFFENSLKCLAPGGIAVHTTELNLSSNSSTLEKGGTVIFRRRDFETLAERLLAQGHEVMPITFDSGDTDLDRFIDLPPYSSDPHLKLQLLRWVSTSFGMIVRKKS
;
A
#
# COMPACT_ATOMS: atom_id res chain seq x y z
N MET A 1 -33.05 -3.40 13.55
CA MET A 1 -33.84 -4.63 13.30
C MET A 1 -32.89 -5.81 13.34
N THR A 2 -33.27 -6.86 14.06
CA THR A 2 -32.45 -7.99 14.50
C THR A 2 -31.87 -8.82 13.34
N VAL A 3 -30.55 -9.02 13.33
CA VAL A 3 -29.73 -9.75 12.34
C VAL A 3 -29.79 -11.28 12.53
N ASN A 4 -30.84 -11.80 13.17
CA ASN A 4 -30.91 -13.19 13.66
C ASN A 4 -32.08 -14.01 13.06
N THR A 5 -32.43 -13.81 11.80
CA THR A 5 -33.48 -14.63 11.14
C THR A 5 -32.91 -15.25 9.85
N PRO A 6 -33.10 -16.56 9.60
CA PRO A 6 -32.74 -17.15 8.33
C PRO A 6 -33.54 -16.48 7.21
N ILE A 7 -32.85 -15.92 6.22
CA ILE A 7 -33.48 -15.32 5.05
C ILE A 7 -34.12 -16.46 4.25
N GLN A 8 -35.44 -16.59 4.32
CA GLN A 8 -36.20 -17.44 3.40
C GLN A 8 -35.96 -16.94 1.97
N SER A 9 -35.54 -17.86 1.09
CA SER A 9 -35.37 -17.61 -0.33
C SER A 9 -36.72 -17.26 -0.97
N ARG A 10 -36.97 -15.96 -1.17
CA ARG A 10 -37.95 -15.55 -2.18
C ARG A 10 -37.29 -15.76 -3.55
N PRO A 11 -37.92 -16.48 -4.49
CA PRO A 11 -37.45 -16.49 -5.87
C PRO A 11 -37.53 -15.07 -6.39
N ALA A 12 -36.36 -14.43 -6.57
CA ALA A 12 -36.29 -13.15 -7.25
C ALA A 12 -36.85 -13.35 -8.66
N SER A 13 -37.80 -12.51 -9.06
CA SER A 13 -38.18 -12.38 -10.46
C SER A 13 -36.91 -12.14 -11.26
N LEU A 14 -36.58 -13.05 -12.17
CA LEU A 14 -35.46 -12.94 -13.11
C LEU A 14 -35.71 -11.71 -13.99
N GLN A 15 -35.25 -10.54 -13.54
CA GLN A 15 -34.97 -9.44 -14.45
C GLN A 15 -33.81 -9.91 -15.31
N ASP A 16 -34.12 -10.11 -16.59
CA ASP A 16 -33.25 -10.56 -17.66
C ASP A 16 -32.06 -9.60 -17.78
N ARG A 17 -31.00 -9.85 -17.00
CA ARG A 17 -29.74 -9.13 -17.12
C ARG A 17 -29.10 -9.63 -18.41
N SER A 18 -29.16 -8.82 -19.47
CA SER A 18 -28.64 -9.21 -20.78
C SER A 18 -27.26 -9.85 -20.65
N LEU A 19 -27.13 -11.05 -21.23
CA LEU A 19 -25.90 -11.86 -21.21
C LEU A 19 -24.66 -11.03 -21.57
N LEU A 20 -24.83 -10.05 -22.47
CA LEU A 20 -23.83 -9.06 -22.87
C LEU A 20 -23.32 -8.19 -21.71
N ARG A 21 -24.20 -7.67 -20.83
CA ARG A 21 -23.77 -6.90 -19.65
C ARG A 21 -23.00 -7.76 -18.64
N LEU A 22 -23.41 -9.02 -18.49
CA LEU A 22 -22.77 -9.97 -17.57
C LEU A 22 -21.38 -10.39 -18.08
N ILE A 23 -21.25 -10.63 -19.40
CA ILE A 23 -19.98 -10.86 -20.08
C ILE A 23 -19.09 -9.61 -20.00
N ALA A 24 -19.62 -8.42 -20.28
CA ALA A 24 -18.87 -7.17 -20.20
C ALA A 24 -18.37 -6.87 -18.78
N THR A 25 -19.18 -7.10 -17.76
CA THR A 25 -18.77 -6.93 -16.35
C THR A 25 -17.71 -7.95 -15.96
N ARG A 26 -17.82 -9.21 -16.41
CA ARG A 26 -16.78 -10.22 -16.18
C ARG A 26 -15.48 -9.90 -16.91
N ALA A 27 -15.56 -9.44 -18.16
CA ALA A 27 -14.40 -9.00 -18.95
C ALA A 27 -13.71 -7.79 -18.32
N PHE A 28 -14.48 -6.81 -17.86
CA PHE A 28 -13.96 -5.65 -17.12
C PHE A 28 -13.27 -6.06 -15.81
N ARG A 29 -13.88 -6.94 -15.01
CA ARG A 29 -13.29 -7.46 -13.77
C ARG A 29 -11.99 -8.24 -14.03
N TRP A 30 -11.99 -9.07 -15.07
CA TRP A 30 -10.80 -9.82 -15.48
C TRP A 30 -9.69 -8.89 -15.97
N TRP A 31 -10.04 -7.88 -16.75
CA TRP A 31 -9.10 -6.88 -17.24
C TRP A 31 -8.54 -5.98 -16.11
N HIS A 32 -9.37 -5.61 -15.13
CA HIS A 32 -8.92 -4.88 -13.93
C HIS A 32 -7.99 -5.73 -13.06
N ASP A 33 -8.32 -7.01 -12.84
CA ASP A 33 -7.44 -7.97 -12.14
C ASP A 33 -6.10 -8.13 -12.88
N LEU A 34 -6.12 -8.23 -14.21
CA LEU A 34 -4.90 -8.25 -15.02
C LEU A 34 -4.07 -6.95 -14.89
N ARG A 35 -4.72 -5.78 -14.92
CA ARG A 35 -4.02 -4.49 -14.80
C ARG A 35 -3.36 -4.27 -13.44
N THR A 36 -3.94 -4.81 -12.38
CA THR A 36 -3.35 -4.73 -11.03
C THR A 36 -2.36 -5.87 -10.73
N GLY A 37 -2.25 -6.86 -11.62
CA GLY A 37 -1.44 -8.08 -11.47
C GLY A 37 -2.23 -9.22 -10.79
N GLY A 38 -1.90 -10.48 -11.09
CA GLY A 38 -2.61 -11.63 -10.51
C GLY A 38 -2.38 -11.79 -8.99
N ARG A 39 -3.37 -12.30 -8.26
CA ARG A 39 -3.31 -12.52 -6.79
C ARG A 39 -2.72 -13.88 -6.39
N ARG A 40 -2.05 -14.58 -7.31
CA ARG A 40 -1.60 -15.99 -7.12
C ARG A 40 -0.45 -16.12 -6.12
N ASP A 41 0.43 -15.13 -6.12
CA ASP A 41 1.65 -15.10 -5.30
C ASP A 41 1.39 -14.57 -3.89
N GLU A 42 0.15 -14.12 -3.61
CA GLU A 42 -0.21 -13.69 -2.25
C GLU A 42 -0.16 -14.87 -1.27
N VAL A 43 0.27 -14.56 -0.05
CA VAL A 43 0.24 -15.49 1.08
C VAL A 43 -1.21 -15.78 1.45
N ALA A 44 -1.53 -17.05 1.66
CA ALA A 44 -2.86 -17.45 2.10
C ALA A 44 -3.02 -17.16 3.60
N VAL A 45 -4.21 -16.69 3.98
CA VAL A 45 -4.56 -16.40 5.36
C VAL A 45 -5.48 -17.48 5.87
N LEU A 46 -5.21 -17.97 7.08
CA LEU A 46 -6.11 -18.90 7.75
C LEU A 46 -7.37 -18.15 8.20
N LEU A 47 -8.52 -18.65 7.79
CA LEU A 47 -9.81 -18.17 8.27
C LEU A 47 -10.28 -19.06 9.40
N LYS A 48 -10.92 -18.45 10.40
CA LYS A 48 -11.58 -19.17 11.48
C LYS A 48 -12.90 -19.75 10.96
N PRO A 49 -13.09 -21.08 10.92
CA PRO A 49 -14.27 -21.68 10.29
C PRO A 49 -15.59 -21.31 10.95
N PHE A 50 -15.58 -20.93 12.24
CA PHE A 50 -16.79 -20.69 13.02
C PHE A 50 -16.95 -19.24 13.45
N SER A 51 -16.16 -18.31 12.94
CA SER A 51 -16.09 -16.98 13.55
C SER A 51 -17.35 -16.14 13.40
N PHE A 52 -18.13 -16.34 12.33
CA PHE A 52 -19.37 -15.59 12.13
C PHE A 52 -20.48 -16.02 13.10
N TRP A 53 -20.57 -17.32 13.39
CA TRP A 53 -21.52 -17.91 14.34
C TRP A 53 -20.80 -18.75 15.39
N ALA A 54 -19.96 -18.10 16.20
CA ALA A 54 -19.08 -18.77 17.16
C ALA A 54 -19.79 -19.65 18.21
N GLY A 55 -21.07 -19.40 18.47
CA GLY A 55 -21.87 -20.19 19.42
C GLY A 55 -22.42 -21.51 18.87
N GLN A 56 -22.46 -21.69 17.54
CA GLN A 56 -23.13 -22.84 16.92
C GLN A 56 -22.20 -24.04 16.73
N THR A 57 -22.69 -25.24 17.02
CA THR A 57 -21.98 -26.51 16.80
C THR A 57 -22.02 -26.91 15.34
N SER A 58 -20.87 -27.35 14.80
CA SER A 58 -20.74 -27.91 13.47
C SER A 58 -21.38 -29.31 13.38
N ALA A 59 -22.28 -29.51 12.41
CA ALA A 59 -22.80 -30.82 12.06
C ALA A 59 -21.73 -31.74 11.42
N LEU A 60 -20.63 -31.16 10.91
CA LEU A 60 -19.56 -31.90 10.23
C LEU A 60 -18.43 -32.31 11.19
N SER A 61 -17.95 -31.40 12.05
CA SER A 61 -16.84 -31.72 12.97
C SER A 61 -17.20 -31.75 14.44
N GLY A 62 -18.39 -31.28 14.82
CA GLY A 62 -18.74 -31.08 16.23
C GLY A 62 -17.97 -29.93 16.91
N GLU A 63 -17.06 -29.25 16.21
CA GLU A 63 -16.38 -28.04 16.70
C GLU A 63 -17.29 -26.80 16.61
N GLY A 64 -16.80 -25.67 17.12
CA GLY A 64 -17.52 -24.39 17.16
C GLY A 64 -17.97 -24.06 18.58
N GLY A 65 -19.26 -23.81 18.76
CA GLY A 65 -19.87 -23.64 20.08
C GLY A 65 -20.71 -24.85 20.50
N ALA A 66 -21.52 -24.66 21.54
CA ALA A 66 -22.35 -25.72 22.13
C ALA A 66 -23.82 -25.64 21.71
N ASP A 67 -24.24 -24.56 21.04
CA ASP A 67 -25.63 -24.35 20.68
C ASP A 67 -25.98 -25.07 19.38
N PRO A 68 -27.17 -25.70 19.28
CA PRO A 68 -27.64 -26.24 18.02
C PRO A 68 -27.76 -25.12 16.96
N SER A 69 -27.36 -25.40 15.73
CA SER A 69 -27.44 -24.42 14.65
C SER A 69 -28.89 -24.15 14.23
N LEU A 70 -29.19 -22.88 13.93
CA LEU A 70 -30.44 -22.46 13.30
C LEU A 70 -30.48 -22.80 11.80
N VAL A 71 -29.34 -23.13 11.20
CA VAL A 71 -29.23 -23.53 9.80
C VAL A 71 -29.09 -25.05 9.74
N PRO A 72 -30.07 -25.77 9.17
CA PRO A 72 -29.98 -27.22 9.00
C PRO A 72 -28.69 -27.62 8.28
N GLY A 73 -28.00 -28.62 8.85
CA GLY A 73 -26.74 -29.13 8.31
C GLY A 73 -25.56 -28.17 8.41
N TYR A 74 -25.63 -27.09 9.19
CA TYR A 74 -24.51 -26.13 9.36
C TYR A 74 -23.18 -26.83 9.64
N ALA A 75 -22.20 -26.63 8.75
CA ALA A 75 -20.86 -27.16 8.93
C ALA A 75 -19.90 -26.07 9.42
N PHE A 76 -19.90 -24.88 8.79
CA PHE A 76 -19.02 -23.77 9.13
C PHE A 76 -19.49 -22.45 8.48
N HIS A 77 -19.09 -21.30 9.03
CA HIS A 77 -19.23 -19.97 8.41
C HIS A 77 -18.12 -19.03 8.91
N THR A 78 -17.28 -18.53 7.98
CA THR A 78 -16.21 -17.57 8.29
C THR A 78 -16.75 -16.15 8.40
N ASP A 79 -16.02 -15.24 9.05
CA ASP A 79 -16.32 -13.81 8.90
C ASP A 79 -16.21 -13.34 7.44
N TYR A 80 -16.86 -12.21 7.16
CA TYR A 80 -16.76 -11.52 5.89
C TYR A 80 -15.40 -10.83 5.79
N VAL A 81 -14.60 -11.23 4.79
CA VAL A 81 -13.29 -10.66 4.53
C VAL A 81 -13.41 -9.62 3.42
N PRO A 82 -13.02 -8.35 3.67
CA PRO A 82 -12.97 -7.32 2.62
C PRO A 82 -12.08 -7.73 1.46
N SER A 83 -12.36 -7.22 0.26
CA SER A 83 -11.49 -7.40 -0.89
C SER A 83 -11.52 -6.17 -1.78
N THR A 84 -10.36 -5.74 -2.26
CA THR A 84 -10.26 -4.68 -3.27
C THR A 84 -10.50 -5.20 -4.70
N GLY A 85 -11.11 -6.39 -4.84
CA GLY A 85 -11.42 -7.03 -6.11
C GLY A 85 -10.41 -8.08 -6.55
N GLY A 86 -10.65 -8.68 -7.73
CA GLY A 86 -9.83 -9.76 -8.26
C GLY A 86 -10.30 -11.15 -7.86
N ARG A 87 -9.47 -12.17 -8.05
CA ARG A 87 -9.86 -13.56 -7.74
C ARG A 87 -9.60 -13.94 -6.29
N LEU A 88 -10.67 -14.25 -5.56
CA LEU A 88 -10.63 -14.95 -4.28
C LEU A 88 -10.46 -16.45 -4.52
N ARG A 89 -9.62 -17.07 -3.71
CA ARG A 89 -9.37 -18.51 -3.71
C ARG A 89 -9.43 -19.03 -2.29
N TYR A 90 -10.49 -19.78 -2.01
CA TYR A 90 -10.68 -20.51 -0.77
C TYR A 90 -10.16 -21.92 -0.95
N ARG A 91 -9.26 -22.36 -0.08
CA ARG A 91 -8.89 -23.77 0.04
C ARG A 91 -9.43 -24.29 1.35
N VAL A 92 -10.24 -25.34 1.27
CA VAL A 92 -10.86 -26.00 2.41
C VAL A 92 -10.25 -27.38 2.54
N ARG A 93 -9.81 -27.72 3.75
CA ARG A 93 -9.30 -29.05 4.10
C ARG A 93 -10.11 -29.58 5.26
N LEU A 94 -10.49 -30.84 5.15
CA LEU A 94 -11.32 -31.56 6.12
C LEU A 94 -10.54 -32.80 6.58
N PRO A 95 -9.51 -32.66 7.43
CA PRO A 95 -8.77 -33.80 7.95
C PRO A 95 -9.70 -34.80 8.64
N GLY A 96 -9.47 -36.09 8.40
CA GLY A 96 -10.30 -37.17 8.94
C GLY A 96 -11.70 -37.26 8.33
N LEU A 97 -11.94 -36.64 7.16
CA LEU A 97 -13.23 -36.73 6.50
C LEU A 97 -13.63 -38.18 6.20
N THR A 98 -14.81 -38.55 6.68
CA THR A 98 -15.50 -39.83 6.45
C THR A 98 -16.94 -39.57 6.04
N GLY A 99 -17.57 -40.52 5.37
CA GLY A 99 -18.96 -40.44 4.90
C GLY A 99 -19.14 -41.11 3.54
N THR A 100 -20.37 -41.45 3.20
CA THR A 100 -20.70 -42.23 1.99
C THR A 100 -21.86 -41.63 1.18
N ARG A 101 -22.63 -40.71 1.76
CA ARG A 101 -23.88 -40.19 1.19
C ARG A 101 -24.07 -38.70 1.48
N GLY A 102 -24.97 -38.08 0.72
CA GLY A 102 -25.25 -36.65 0.77
C GLY A 102 -24.18 -35.76 0.15
N GLN A 103 -24.30 -34.46 0.42
CA GLN A 103 -23.48 -33.41 -0.20
C GLN A 103 -23.01 -32.38 0.83
N LEU A 104 -21.81 -31.86 0.65
CA LEU A 104 -21.37 -30.61 1.26
C LEU A 104 -21.64 -29.46 0.29
N ILE A 105 -22.54 -28.56 0.68
CA ILE A 105 -22.94 -27.39 -0.09
C ILE A 105 -22.15 -26.19 0.42
N ILE A 106 -21.44 -25.54 -0.50
CA ILE A 106 -20.59 -24.38 -0.24
C ILE A 106 -21.24 -23.14 -0.82
N ASN A 107 -21.41 -22.13 0.02
CA ASN A 107 -21.91 -20.80 -0.33
C ASN A 107 -20.80 -19.78 -0.13
N ILE A 108 -20.41 -19.07 -1.19
CA ILE A 108 -19.60 -17.85 -1.07
C ILE A 108 -20.51 -16.64 -1.11
N ASN A 109 -20.88 -16.19 0.08
CA ASN A 109 -21.72 -15.03 0.36
C ASN A 109 -20.91 -13.75 0.14
N GLY A 110 -21.57 -12.68 -0.29
CA GLY A 110 -20.94 -11.37 -0.46
C GLY A 110 -21.82 -10.26 0.10
N LEU A 111 -21.18 -9.23 0.63
CA LEU A 111 -21.81 -7.98 1.05
C LEU A 111 -21.21 -6.82 0.25
N THR A 112 -22.05 -5.87 -0.16
CA THR A 112 -21.59 -4.57 -0.68
C THR A 112 -21.03 -3.71 0.46
N GLU A 113 -20.42 -2.58 0.12
CA GLU A 113 -19.99 -1.57 1.08
C GLU A 113 -21.14 -1.06 1.97
N ALA A 114 -22.35 -0.97 1.40
CA ALA A 114 -23.56 -0.60 2.12
C ALA A 114 -24.16 -1.75 2.97
N GLY A 115 -23.50 -2.91 3.04
CA GLY A 115 -23.97 -4.08 3.77
C GLY A 115 -25.08 -4.87 3.07
N GLU A 116 -25.34 -4.61 1.79
CA GLU A 116 -26.38 -5.31 1.03
C GLU A 116 -25.87 -6.68 0.54
N SER A 117 -26.73 -7.69 0.59
CA SER A 117 -26.37 -9.04 0.13
C SER A 117 -26.22 -9.12 -1.40
N VAL A 118 -25.15 -9.76 -1.83
CA VAL A 118 -24.88 -10.09 -3.23
C VAL A 118 -25.19 -11.56 -3.47
N PRO A 119 -25.78 -11.95 -4.62
CA PRO A 119 -26.06 -13.34 -4.94
C PRO A 119 -24.85 -14.26 -4.67
N PRO A 120 -25.04 -15.31 -3.85
CA PRO A 120 -23.94 -16.19 -3.48
C PRO A 120 -23.50 -17.03 -4.66
N LYS A 121 -22.23 -17.44 -4.65
CA LYS A 121 -21.79 -18.54 -5.51
C LYS A 121 -22.02 -19.84 -4.74
N VAL A 122 -22.90 -20.68 -5.26
CA VAL A 122 -23.25 -21.97 -4.64
C VAL A 122 -22.58 -23.10 -5.42
N LEU A 123 -21.99 -24.05 -4.70
CA LEU A 123 -21.37 -25.26 -5.23
C LEU A 123 -21.75 -26.42 -4.34
N SER A 124 -21.96 -27.60 -4.93
CA SER A 124 -22.24 -28.82 -4.18
C SER A 124 -21.18 -29.87 -4.47
N PHE A 125 -20.68 -30.50 -3.42
CA PHE A 125 -19.67 -31.52 -3.48
C PHE A 125 -20.22 -32.83 -2.89
N PRO A 126 -20.32 -33.91 -3.68
CA PRO A 126 -20.67 -35.23 -3.15
C PRO A 126 -19.66 -35.68 -2.10
N ILE A 127 -20.14 -36.19 -0.96
CA ILE A 127 -19.29 -36.56 0.18
C ILE A 127 -18.34 -37.71 -0.16
N ASP A 128 -18.84 -38.75 -0.84
CA ASP A 128 -18.06 -39.90 -1.31
C ASP A 128 -16.85 -39.47 -2.16
N LYS A 129 -17.06 -38.49 -3.06
CA LYS A 129 -15.99 -37.92 -3.89
C LYS A 129 -15.02 -37.09 -3.06
N LEU A 130 -15.50 -36.26 -2.14
CA LEU A 130 -14.61 -35.50 -1.25
C LEU A 130 -13.73 -36.42 -0.41
N VAL A 131 -14.26 -37.54 0.09
CA VAL A 131 -13.48 -38.55 0.81
C VAL A 131 -12.44 -39.19 -0.11
N ALA A 132 -12.82 -39.57 -1.33
CA ALA A 132 -11.89 -40.13 -2.32
C ALA A 132 -10.75 -39.16 -2.70
N ASP A 133 -11.05 -37.86 -2.74
CA ASP A 133 -10.11 -36.77 -3.03
C ASP A 133 -9.29 -36.34 -1.78
N GLY A 134 -9.42 -37.05 -0.65
CA GLY A 134 -8.64 -36.80 0.58
C GLY A 134 -9.14 -35.64 1.44
N GLY A 135 -10.39 -35.19 1.24
CA GLY A 135 -11.04 -34.16 2.03
C GLY A 135 -10.56 -32.73 1.74
N GLU A 136 -9.92 -32.49 0.60
CA GLU A 136 -9.41 -31.17 0.21
C GLU A 136 -10.03 -30.68 -1.10
N PHE A 137 -10.46 -29.42 -1.14
CA PHE A 137 -10.97 -28.81 -2.36
C PHE A 137 -10.71 -27.30 -2.40
N GLU A 138 -10.74 -26.74 -3.62
CA GLU A 138 -10.54 -25.32 -3.87
C GLU A 138 -11.79 -24.70 -4.52
N VAL A 139 -12.20 -23.54 -4.02
CA VAL A 139 -13.27 -22.73 -4.59
C VAL A 139 -12.77 -21.34 -4.91
N THR A 140 -13.14 -20.84 -6.09
CA THR A 140 -12.80 -19.47 -6.53
C THR A 140 -14.02 -18.60 -6.76
N LYS A 141 -13.90 -17.30 -6.49
CA LYS A 141 -14.90 -16.26 -6.82
C LYS A 141 -14.19 -14.99 -7.27
N PHE A 142 -14.74 -14.30 -8.27
CA PHE A 142 -14.29 -12.95 -8.61
C PHE A 142 -14.95 -11.94 -7.68
N ALA A 143 -14.14 -11.31 -6.83
CA ALA A 143 -14.54 -10.21 -5.97
C ALA A 143 -14.74 -8.92 -6.76
N SER A 144 -15.67 -8.10 -6.27
CA SER A 144 -15.84 -6.71 -6.70
C SER A 144 -15.11 -5.80 -5.69
N PRO A 145 -14.58 -4.65 -6.13
CA PRO A 145 -14.01 -3.67 -5.21
C PRO A 145 -15.01 -3.26 -4.13
N HIS A 146 -14.53 -2.94 -2.93
CA HIS A 146 -15.34 -2.50 -1.78
C HIS A 146 -16.40 -3.51 -1.32
N HIS A 147 -16.23 -4.79 -1.66
CA HIS A 147 -17.11 -5.85 -1.18
C HIS A 147 -16.37 -6.75 -0.20
N SER A 148 -17.13 -7.39 0.67
CA SER A 148 -16.63 -8.39 1.61
C SER A 148 -17.25 -9.75 1.33
N TYR A 149 -16.50 -10.83 1.54
CA TYR A 149 -16.94 -12.19 1.21
C TYR A 149 -16.68 -13.18 2.33
N ALA A 150 -17.64 -14.06 2.57
CA ALA A 150 -17.55 -15.16 3.53
C ALA A 150 -17.82 -16.49 2.84
N ILE A 151 -17.21 -17.57 3.34
CA ILE A 151 -17.51 -18.93 2.91
C ILE A 151 -18.31 -19.64 4.01
N MET A 152 -19.41 -20.27 3.61
CA MET A 152 -20.29 -21.06 4.47
C MET A 152 -20.46 -22.46 3.89
N GLY A 153 -20.36 -23.48 4.75
CA GLY A 153 -20.63 -24.88 4.42
C GLY A 153 -21.87 -25.40 5.13
N THR A 154 -22.69 -26.16 4.41
CA THR A 154 -23.87 -26.85 4.95
C THR A 154 -23.97 -28.25 4.35
N LEU A 155 -24.27 -29.26 5.16
CA LEU A 155 -24.56 -30.62 4.73
C LEU A 155 -26.02 -30.74 4.25
N SER A 156 -26.25 -31.59 3.24
CA SER A 156 -27.61 -32.00 2.87
C SER A 156 -28.23 -32.87 3.97
N GLU A 157 -29.57 -32.93 4.02
CA GLU A 157 -30.29 -33.66 5.06
C GLU A 157 -29.96 -35.16 5.11
N ASP A 158 -29.59 -35.75 3.98
CA ASP A 158 -29.25 -37.16 3.86
C ASP A 158 -27.77 -37.49 4.13
N ALA A 159 -26.94 -36.47 4.42
CA ALA A 159 -25.50 -36.63 4.58
C ALA A 159 -25.10 -37.32 5.89
N ASP A 160 -24.12 -38.21 5.80
CA ASP A 160 -23.54 -38.96 6.93
C ASP A 160 -22.08 -38.56 7.23
N ALA A 161 -21.66 -37.39 6.73
CA ALA A 161 -20.28 -36.95 6.77
C ALA A 161 -19.81 -36.55 8.18
N ARG A 162 -18.56 -36.90 8.50
CA ARG A 162 -17.84 -36.39 9.68
C ARG A 162 -16.40 -36.06 9.33
N ALA A 163 -15.86 -35.00 9.91
CA ALA A 163 -14.43 -34.66 9.81
C ALA A 163 -13.89 -34.35 11.21
N ASP A 164 -12.61 -34.62 11.45
CA ASP A 164 -11.98 -34.32 12.75
C ASP A 164 -11.86 -32.82 12.99
N ARG A 165 -11.65 -32.06 11.91
CA ARG A 165 -11.52 -30.60 11.94
C ARG A 165 -11.82 -29.95 10.60
N ILE A 166 -11.99 -28.63 10.62
CA ILE A 166 -12.17 -27.82 9.41
C ILE A 166 -11.04 -26.79 9.33
N GLU A 167 -10.30 -26.79 8.22
CA GLU A 167 -9.28 -25.78 7.93
C GLU A 167 -9.65 -25.00 6.68
N ILE A 168 -9.68 -23.67 6.78
CA ILE A 168 -10.02 -22.80 5.66
C ILE A 168 -8.90 -21.79 5.48
N SER A 169 -8.41 -21.64 4.26
CA SER A 169 -7.47 -20.59 3.90
C SER A 169 -7.97 -19.78 2.70
N LEU A 170 -7.62 -18.49 2.67
CA LEU A 170 -8.03 -17.55 1.64
C LEU A 170 -6.82 -16.82 1.05
N LYS A 171 -6.73 -16.82 -0.29
CA LYS A 171 -5.92 -15.85 -1.06
C LYS A 171 -6.83 -14.80 -1.70
N GLY A 172 -6.38 -13.54 -1.76
CA GLY A 172 -7.12 -12.41 -2.33
C GLY A 172 -8.04 -11.67 -1.36
N GLY A 173 -8.09 -12.06 -0.08
CA GLY A 173 -8.78 -11.29 0.96
C GLY A 173 -7.88 -10.18 1.52
N ASP A 174 -8.44 -9.05 1.91
CA ASP A 174 -7.73 -7.84 2.35
C ASP A 174 -8.07 -7.47 3.81
N SER A 175 -8.20 -8.46 4.68
CA SER A 175 -8.32 -8.24 6.13
C SER A 175 -7.00 -7.72 6.73
N SER A 176 -7.07 -7.13 7.92
CA SER A 176 -5.88 -6.71 8.68
C SER A 176 -4.86 -7.85 8.83
N ASP A 177 -5.32 -9.06 9.12
CA ASP A 177 -4.46 -10.25 9.23
C ASP A 177 -3.82 -10.63 7.88
N ALA A 178 -4.54 -10.47 6.77
CA ALA A 178 -4.00 -10.71 5.44
C ALA A 178 -2.87 -9.75 5.09
N LEU A 179 -3.10 -8.47 5.33
CA LEU A 179 -2.13 -7.41 5.08
C LEU A 179 -0.89 -7.61 5.97
N ARG A 180 -1.08 -7.94 7.25
CA ARG A 180 0.03 -8.27 8.17
C ARG A 180 0.81 -9.50 7.71
N ALA A 181 0.13 -10.57 7.30
CA ALA A 181 0.79 -11.77 6.81
C ALA A 181 1.65 -11.50 5.55
N ARG A 182 1.16 -10.66 4.63
CA ARG A 182 1.92 -10.22 3.45
C ARG A 182 3.16 -9.40 3.83
N LEU A 183 3.03 -8.45 4.75
CA LEU A 183 4.16 -7.66 5.26
C LEU A 183 5.22 -8.56 5.91
N GLU A 184 4.80 -9.51 6.75
CA GLU A 184 5.72 -10.43 7.43
C GLU A 184 6.42 -11.39 6.46
N ALA A 185 5.74 -11.82 5.39
CA ALA A 185 6.39 -12.57 4.32
C ALA A 185 7.41 -11.71 3.56
N ALA A 186 7.04 -10.48 3.18
CA ALA A 186 7.95 -9.53 2.53
C ALA A 186 9.23 -9.28 3.36
N ARG A 187 9.10 -9.15 4.68
CA ARG A 187 10.22 -9.03 5.63
C ARG A 187 11.19 -10.21 5.55
N ARG A 188 10.66 -11.44 5.57
CA ARG A 188 11.47 -12.67 5.49
C ARG A 188 12.07 -12.90 4.12
N GLU A 189 11.43 -12.42 3.07
CA GLU A 189 11.82 -12.62 1.69
C GLU A 189 12.55 -11.40 1.13
N PHE A 190 11.88 -10.63 0.27
CA PHE A 190 12.53 -9.65 -0.58
C PHE A 190 13.02 -8.43 0.16
N LEU A 191 12.52 -8.05 1.34
CA LEU A 191 13.05 -6.90 2.07
C LEU A 191 14.38 -7.23 2.76
N SER A 192 14.57 -8.46 3.24
CA SER A 192 15.83 -8.87 3.89
C SER A 192 16.89 -9.39 2.91
N ALA A 193 16.52 -9.64 1.64
CA ALA A 193 17.44 -10.12 0.61
C ALA A 193 18.66 -9.19 0.45
N PRO A 194 19.88 -9.71 0.27
CA PRO A 194 21.04 -8.86 -0.04
C PRO A 194 20.90 -8.26 -1.45
N GLY A 195 21.61 -7.17 -1.73
CA GLY A 195 21.73 -6.67 -3.10
C GLY A 195 22.48 -7.66 -4.00
N THR A 196 22.17 -7.64 -5.29
CA THR A 196 22.82 -8.47 -6.32
C THR A 196 23.74 -7.63 -7.21
N GLY A 197 24.67 -8.27 -7.93
CA GLY A 197 25.55 -7.56 -8.89
C GLY A 197 26.28 -6.36 -8.28
N ALA A 198 26.16 -5.19 -8.93
CA ALA A 198 26.73 -3.92 -8.48
C ALA A 198 26.15 -3.44 -7.14
N LEU A 199 24.94 -3.87 -6.79
CA LEU A 199 24.24 -3.44 -5.58
C LEU A 199 24.68 -4.17 -4.31
N LYS A 200 25.50 -5.24 -4.40
CA LYS A 200 26.00 -6.00 -3.24
C LYS A 200 26.64 -5.12 -2.15
N LYS A 201 27.25 -4.00 -2.53
CA LYS A 201 27.93 -3.07 -1.62
C LYS A 201 27.05 -1.91 -1.15
N ILE A 202 25.91 -1.68 -1.82
CA ILE A 202 25.06 -0.50 -1.61
C ILE A 202 23.80 -0.89 -0.86
N VAL A 203 23.20 -2.04 -1.15
CA VAL A 203 22.10 -2.57 -0.35
C VAL A 203 22.68 -3.17 0.93
N VAL A 204 22.45 -2.49 2.06
CA VAL A 204 23.05 -2.79 3.36
C VAL A 204 21.99 -3.27 4.36
N ARG A 205 22.38 -4.20 5.23
CA ARG A 205 21.58 -4.60 6.39
C ARG A 205 21.94 -3.73 7.59
N ARG A 206 21.42 -2.51 7.61
CA ARG A 206 21.61 -1.54 8.69
C ARG A 206 20.27 -1.01 9.14
N ARG A 207 20.13 -0.73 10.43
CA ARG A 207 18.93 -0.07 10.96
C ARG A 207 18.76 1.30 10.30
N ALA A 208 17.54 1.63 9.88
CA ALA A 208 17.21 2.96 9.38
C ALA A 208 17.28 3.96 10.55
N THR A 209 18.01 5.06 10.37
CA THR A 209 18.12 6.12 11.39
C THR A 209 18.05 7.50 10.74
N LEU A 210 17.48 8.47 11.44
CA LEU A 210 17.55 9.88 11.04
C LEU A 210 18.85 10.54 11.52
N ALA A 211 19.50 10.01 12.57
CA ALA A 211 20.80 10.50 13.00
C ALA A 211 21.87 10.39 11.90
N HIS A 212 21.87 9.30 11.14
CA HIS A 212 22.77 9.07 10.00
C HIS A 212 21.94 8.59 8.79
N PRO A 213 21.22 9.51 8.13
CA PRO A 213 20.26 9.13 7.10
C PRO A 213 20.99 8.54 5.90
N ILE A 214 20.47 7.41 5.43
CA ILE A 214 20.79 6.79 4.15
C ILE A 214 19.49 6.61 3.36
N SER A 215 19.52 6.04 2.16
CA SER A 215 18.28 5.72 1.44
C SER A 215 17.52 4.63 2.21
N GLN A 216 16.31 4.93 2.69
CA GLN A 216 15.62 4.13 3.71
C GLN A 216 14.11 4.37 3.73
N MET A 217 13.34 3.43 4.29
CA MET A 217 11.91 3.62 4.54
C MET A 217 11.61 4.18 5.94
N CYS A 218 10.39 4.68 6.09
CA CYS A 218 9.85 5.14 7.37
C CYS A 218 9.66 3.98 8.35
N THR A 219 10.26 4.09 9.54
CA THR A 219 10.11 3.15 10.66
C THR A 219 9.75 3.87 11.96
N ALA A 220 9.07 3.17 12.86
CA ALA A 220 8.68 3.71 14.17
C ALA A 220 9.88 4.17 15.00
N SER A 221 11.01 3.46 14.92
CA SER A 221 12.18 3.83 15.72
C SER A 221 12.77 5.18 15.37
N GLN A 222 12.62 5.63 14.12
CA GLN A 222 13.09 6.95 13.69
C GLN A 222 12.30 8.06 14.35
N MET A 223 10.99 7.87 14.55
CA MET A 223 10.12 8.86 15.21
C MET A 223 10.42 8.99 16.71
N ALA A 224 11.09 8.01 17.30
CA ALA A 224 11.56 8.05 18.68
C ALA A 224 12.96 8.68 18.82
N GLU A 225 13.64 9.00 17.71
CA GLU A 225 14.97 9.61 17.78
C GLU A 225 14.90 11.09 18.23
N PRO A 226 15.85 11.57 19.05
CA PRO A 226 15.90 12.98 19.44
C PRO A 226 15.93 13.96 18.25
N VAL A 227 16.60 13.56 17.16
CA VAL A 227 16.67 14.36 15.93
C VAL A 227 15.31 14.54 15.26
N TYR A 228 14.38 13.58 15.41
CA TYR A 228 13.02 13.73 14.90
C TYR A 228 12.26 14.81 15.67
N ALA A 229 12.32 14.76 17.00
CA ALA A 229 11.70 15.77 17.86
C ALA A 229 12.28 17.17 17.63
N GLU A 230 13.60 17.28 17.43
CA GLU A 230 14.29 18.51 17.06
C GLU A 230 13.72 19.12 15.77
N TRP A 231 13.66 18.32 14.70
CA TRP A 231 13.14 18.79 13.42
C TRP A 231 11.65 19.12 13.48
N CYS A 232 10.84 18.34 14.20
CA CYS A 232 9.43 18.67 14.42
C CYS A 232 9.29 20.06 15.03
N ARG A 233 10.07 20.38 16.07
CA ARG A 233 10.06 21.72 16.69
C ARG A 233 10.49 22.82 15.72
N ARG A 234 11.52 22.57 14.89
CA ARG A 234 11.98 23.52 13.86
C ARG A 234 10.95 23.75 12.75
N MET A 235 10.06 22.78 12.53
CA MET A 235 8.91 22.88 11.62
C MET A 235 7.66 23.46 12.32
N ASP A 236 7.77 23.94 13.56
CA ASP A 236 6.64 24.39 14.40
C ASP A 236 5.52 23.32 14.53
N ASN A 237 5.92 22.05 14.62
CA ASN A 237 5.02 20.91 14.70
C ASN A 237 5.30 20.06 15.95
N ALA A 238 4.24 19.52 16.55
CA ALA A 238 4.38 18.46 17.54
C ALA A 238 4.81 17.14 16.85
N PRO A 239 5.68 16.32 17.47
CA PRO A 239 5.98 14.99 16.97
C PRO A 239 4.72 14.11 16.91
N THR A 240 4.47 13.51 15.76
CA THR A 240 3.37 12.57 15.48
C THR A 240 3.94 11.28 14.88
N ARG A 241 3.14 10.22 14.88
CA ARG A 241 3.49 8.96 14.23
C ARG A 241 2.92 8.91 12.81
N HIS A 242 3.31 9.86 11.97
CA HIS A 242 2.79 10.00 10.61
C HIS A 242 3.90 10.00 9.56
N ARG A 243 3.78 9.15 8.53
CA ARG A 243 4.80 9.01 7.48
C ARG A 243 5.10 10.30 6.73
N LYS A 244 4.09 11.17 6.50
CA LYS A 244 4.29 12.48 5.84
C LYS A 244 5.16 13.43 6.68
N GLN A 245 4.98 13.45 8.00
CA GLN A 245 5.87 14.24 8.87
C GLN A 245 7.30 13.66 8.83
N TRP A 246 7.42 12.33 8.80
CA TRP A 246 8.71 11.67 8.58
C TRP A 246 9.36 12.04 7.24
N GLU A 247 8.61 12.16 6.14
CA GLU A 247 9.17 12.56 4.84
C GLU A 247 9.82 13.95 4.90
N PHE A 248 9.11 14.93 5.49
CA PHE A 248 9.65 16.28 5.67
C PHE A 248 10.92 16.25 6.54
N VAL A 249 10.89 15.56 7.68
CA VAL A 249 12.07 15.42 8.55
C VAL A 249 13.21 14.71 7.83
N PHE A 250 12.92 13.64 7.08
CA PHE A 250 13.93 12.88 6.33
C PHE A 250 14.64 13.76 5.30
N ILE A 251 13.89 14.54 4.52
CA ILE A 251 14.44 15.46 3.51
C ILE A 251 15.32 16.51 4.20
N LEU A 252 14.79 17.20 5.21
CA LEU A 252 15.53 18.22 5.97
C LEU A 252 16.82 17.67 6.57
N ARG A 253 16.72 16.51 7.22
CA ARG A 253 17.83 15.88 7.91
C ARG A 253 18.87 15.34 6.93
N ALA A 254 18.47 14.76 5.81
CA ALA A 254 19.40 14.32 4.77
C ALA A 254 20.19 15.51 4.20
N LEU A 255 19.51 16.59 3.84
CA LEU A 255 20.16 17.78 3.28
C LEU A 255 21.12 18.44 4.29
N GLU A 256 20.76 18.49 5.57
CA GLU A 256 21.65 18.93 6.65
C GLU A 256 22.85 18.02 6.80
N TYR A 257 22.64 16.70 6.91
CA TYR A 257 23.70 15.71 7.14
C TYR A 257 24.73 15.69 6.00
N TYR A 258 24.28 15.85 4.76
CA TYR A 258 25.16 15.88 3.58
C TYR A 258 25.69 17.29 3.24
N GLY A 259 25.43 18.29 4.08
CA GLY A 259 26.02 19.64 3.98
C GLY A 259 25.44 20.50 2.86
N ALA A 260 24.24 20.17 2.38
CA ALA A 260 23.51 20.91 1.35
C ALA A 260 22.58 21.99 1.92
N LEU A 261 22.08 21.80 3.16
CA LEU A 261 21.25 22.78 3.85
C LEU A 261 22.13 23.81 4.59
N LYS A 262 22.52 24.88 3.89
CA LYS A 262 23.34 25.96 4.44
C LYS A 262 23.10 27.29 3.72
N PRO A 263 23.46 28.44 4.34
CA PRO A 263 23.33 29.73 3.69
C PRO A 263 24.01 29.80 2.32
N GLY A 264 23.32 30.40 1.35
CA GLY A 264 23.79 30.55 -0.03
C GLY A 264 23.61 29.32 -0.92
N SER A 265 23.20 28.16 -0.39
CA SER A 265 22.90 26.99 -1.23
C SER A 265 21.64 27.18 -2.07
N ARG A 266 21.68 26.68 -3.31
CA ARG A 266 20.57 26.71 -4.26
C ARG A 266 19.76 25.42 -4.22
N GLY A 267 18.48 25.49 -3.91
CA GLY A 267 17.55 24.36 -3.90
C GLY A 267 16.51 24.43 -5.02
N LEU A 268 16.17 23.28 -5.60
CA LEU A 268 15.07 23.13 -6.55
C LEU A 268 14.06 22.07 -6.05
N GLY A 269 12.82 22.50 -5.85
CA GLY A 269 11.74 21.64 -5.36
C GLY A 269 10.78 21.26 -6.47
N PHE A 270 10.31 20.01 -6.46
CA PHE A 270 9.35 19.49 -7.42
C PHE A 270 8.08 19.00 -6.73
N GLY A 271 6.92 19.49 -7.19
CA GLY A 271 5.63 19.15 -6.59
C GLY A 271 5.57 19.59 -5.13
N VAL A 272 5.98 20.83 -4.86
CA VAL A 272 6.19 21.31 -3.48
C VAL A 272 4.88 21.47 -2.70
N GLY A 273 3.75 21.65 -3.38
CA GLY A 273 2.48 21.86 -2.71
C GLY A 273 2.50 23.00 -1.70
N ILE A 274 1.79 22.82 -0.59
CA ILE A 274 1.77 23.73 0.58
C ILE A 274 2.56 23.12 1.75
N GLU A 275 3.76 22.61 1.46
CA GLU A 275 4.62 21.96 2.45
C GLU A 275 5.52 22.97 3.20
N PRO A 276 6.07 22.62 4.39
CA PRO A 276 6.90 23.56 5.17
C PRO A 276 8.32 23.76 4.61
N LEU A 277 8.77 22.92 3.68
CA LEU A 277 10.17 22.80 3.28
C LEU A 277 10.73 24.08 2.65
N SER A 278 10.01 24.72 1.72
CA SER A 278 10.47 25.95 1.06
C SER A 278 10.74 27.07 2.06
N SER A 279 9.87 27.24 3.06
CA SER A 279 10.03 28.27 4.09
C SER A 279 11.23 27.97 5.00
N ILE A 280 11.44 26.71 5.37
CA ILE A 280 12.58 26.31 6.21
C ILE A 280 13.90 26.49 5.46
N PHE A 281 13.95 26.16 4.18
CA PHE A 281 15.14 26.39 3.35
C PHE A 281 15.47 27.88 3.23
N ALA A 282 14.46 28.73 3.03
CA ALA A 282 14.64 30.19 3.01
C ALA A 282 15.13 30.73 4.36
N ALA A 283 14.59 30.23 5.48
CA ALA A 283 15.03 30.56 6.84
C ALA A 283 16.47 30.10 7.11
N ALA A 284 16.91 29.00 6.51
CA ALA A 284 18.30 28.54 6.54
C ALA A 284 19.24 29.33 5.60
N GLY A 285 18.72 30.36 4.91
CA GLY A 285 19.48 31.21 4.00
C GLY A 285 19.73 30.61 2.61
N CYS A 286 19.01 29.54 2.24
CA CYS A 286 19.10 28.97 0.89
C CYS A 286 18.30 29.81 -0.12
N GLN A 287 18.74 29.79 -1.37
CA GLN A 287 18.02 30.32 -2.53
C GLN A 287 17.19 29.20 -3.15
N VAL A 288 15.89 29.39 -3.30
CA VAL A 288 14.95 28.30 -3.62
C VAL A 288 14.15 28.62 -4.88
N VAL A 289 14.10 27.65 -5.78
CA VAL A 289 13.10 27.58 -6.85
C VAL A 289 12.09 26.51 -6.48
N ALA A 290 10.90 26.93 -6.07
CA ALA A 290 9.78 26.05 -5.79
C ALA A 290 8.99 25.81 -7.08
N THR A 291 8.70 24.54 -7.40
CA THR A 291 7.94 24.20 -8.61
C THR A 291 6.79 23.26 -8.30
N ASP A 292 5.70 23.46 -9.02
CA ASP A 292 4.52 22.60 -9.02
C ASP A 292 3.89 22.61 -10.41
N LEU A 293 2.89 21.76 -10.64
CA LEU A 293 2.15 21.79 -11.89
C LEU A 293 1.40 23.12 -12.04
N ALA A 294 1.19 23.55 -13.28
CA ALA A 294 0.42 24.76 -13.54
C ALA A 294 -1.02 24.60 -13.03
N ALA A 295 -1.56 25.66 -12.41
CA ALA A 295 -2.88 25.60 -11.76
C ALA A 295 -4.04 25.39 -12.75
N ASP A 296 -3.84 25.75 -14.02
CA ASP A 296 -4.77 25.55 -15.13
C ASP A 296 -4.60 24.18 -15.83
N ASP A 297 -3.68 23.32 -15.37
CA ASP A 297 -3.55 21.95 -15.85
C ASP A 297 -4.65 21.07 -15.26
N ASP A 298 -5.36 20.31 -16.10
CA ASP A 298 -6.43 19.40 -15.67
C ASP A 298 -5.94 18.36 -14.64
N ARG A 299 -4.67 17.94 -14.70
CA ARG A 299 -4.09 16.99 -13.76
C ARG A 299 -3.89 17.59 -12.37
N ALA A 300 -3.84 18.91 -12.25
CA ALA A 300 -3.68 19.62 -10.98
C ALA A 300 -4.98 19.71 -10.16
N GLN A 301 -6.15 19.45 -10.79
CA GLN A 301 -7.45 19.64 -10.14
C GLN A 301 -7.62 18.81 -8.86
N VAL A 302 -7.13 17.56 -8.83
CA VAL A 302 -7.20 16.71 -7.64
C VAL A 302 -6.50 17.34 -6.42
N TRP A 303 -5.39 18.05 -6.65
CA TRP A 303 -4.62 18.73 -5.62
C TRP A 303 -5.17 20.12 -5.27
N ASN A 304 -5.81 20.76 -6.24
CA ASN A 304 -6.51 22.02 -6.03
C ASN A 304 -7.75 21.80 -5.13
N ASP A 305 -8.53 20.76 -5.42
CA ASP A 305 -9.73 20.38 -4.65
C ASP A 305 -9.41 20.04 -3.19
N THR A 306 -8.21 19.52 -2.91
CA THR A 306 -7.74 19.21 -1.56
C THR A 306 -6.92 20.34 -0.92
N SER A 307 -6.77 21.49 -1.58
CA SER A 307 -5.91 22.61 -1.12
C SER A 307 -4.46 22.19 -0.84
N GLN A 308 -3.94 21.27 -1.63
CA GLN A 308 -2.57 20.75 -1.52
C GLN A 308 -1.65 21.27 -2.62
N LEU A 309 -2.21 21.86 -3.68
CA LEU A 309 -1.45 22.49 -4.76
C LEU A 309 -0.85 23.83 -4.31
N GLY A 310 0.45 24.00 -4.46
CA GLY A 310 1.10 25.29 -4.30
C GLY A 310 1.03 26.05 -5.63
N SER A 311 0.16 27.05 -5.77
CA SER A 311 -0.02 27.74 -7.06
C SER A 311 0.77 29.04 -7.21
N ASN A 312 1.28 29.60 -6.11
CA ASN A 312 2.05 30.85 -6.09
C ASN A 312 2.84 31.03 -4.78
N LEU A 313 3.78 31.98 -4.79
CA LEU A 313 4.64 32.31 -3.64
C LEU A 313 3.90 32.58 -2.33
N ARG A 314 2.75 33.27 -2.36
CA ARG A 314 2.00 33.58 -1.14
C ARG A 314 1.38 32.33 -0.52
N GLN A 315 0.96 31.36 -1.33
CA GLN A 315 0.38 30.12 -0.81
C GLN A 315 1.42 29.19 -0.18
N ILE A 316 2.65 29.18 -0.72
CA ILE A 316 3.72 28.29 -0.22
C ILE A 316 4.55 28.91 0.92
N HIS A 317 4.30 30.18 1.25
CA HIS A 317 4.90 30.84 2.41
C HIS A 317 4.23 30.37 3.70
N ASN A 318 5.04 29.90 4.65
CA ASN A 318 4.60 29.65 6.00
C ASN A 318 5.17 30.74 6.94
N PRO A 319 4.34 31.68 7.43
CA PRO A 319 4.80 32.81 8.23
C PRO A 319 5.35 32.43 9.61
N GLN A 320 5.04 31.23 10.12
CA GLN A 320 5.61 30.75 11.39
C GLN A 320 7.06 30.26 11.22
N LEU A 321 7.47 29.93 10.00
CA LEU A 321 8.76 29.28 9.72
C LEU A 321 9.79 30.22 9.10
N CYS A 322 9.35 31.25 8.39
CA CYS A 322 10.23 32.22 7.74
C CYS A 322 9.58 33.60 7.73
N ASP A 323 10.37 34.62 8.05
CA ASP A 323 9.98 36.02 7.86
C ASP A 323 9.59 36.27 6.38
N GLU A 324 8.52 37.05 6.16
CA GLU A 324 7.98 37.29 4.82
C GLU A 324 9.05 37.93 3.90
N ALA A 325 9.73 38.98 4.36
CA ALA A 325 10.72 39.66 3.52
C ALA A 325 11.87 38.72 3.14
N ALA A 326 12.36 37.94 4.11
CA ALA A 326 13.39 36.92 3.86
C ALA A 326 12.91 35.81 2.90
N PHE A 327 11.65 35.39 3.00
CA PHE A 327 11.06 34.38 2.12
C PHE A 327 10.97 34.90 0.68
N PHE A 328 10.38 36.08 0.48
CA PHE A 328 10.22 36.66 -0.86
C PHE A 328 11.55 37.09 -1.50
N GLU A 329 12.59 37.36 -0.71
CA GLU A 329 13.95 37.56 -1.22
C GLU A 329 14.57 36.26 -1.77
N ARG A 330 14.28 35.11 -1.13
CA ARG A 330 15.02 33.87 -1.33
C ARG A 330 14.27 32.80 -2.10
N VAL A 331 12.94 32.91 -2.20
CA VAL A 331 12.10 31.92 -2.85
C VAL A 331 11.49 32.52 -4.11
N SER A 332 11.64 31.80 -5.20
CA SER A 332 10.93 32.03 -6.45
C SER A 332 10.03 30.83 -6.74
N TYR A 333 8.91 31.08 -7.41
CA TYR A 333 7.97 30.03 -7.83
C TYR A 333 7.95 29.93 -9.35
N ARG A 334 7.94 28.71 -9.89
CA ARG A 334 7.81 28.45 -11.32
C ARG A 334 6.96 27.21 -11.58
N PRO A 335 5.88 27.29 -12.39
CA PRO A 335 5.18 26.11 -12.86
C PRO A 335 6.10 25.21 -13.70
N VAL A 336 6.19 23.93 -13.35
CA VAL A 336 7.00 22.91 -14.05
C VAL A 336 6.29 21.57 -14.04
N ASP A 337 6.13 20.95 -15.22
CA ASP A 337 5.77 19.53 -15.31
C ASP A 337 7.04 18.67 -15.06
N MET A 338 6.98 17.81 -14.06
CA MET A 338 8.07 16.88 -13.69
C MET A 338 8.41 15.88 -14.82
N ASN A 339 7.51 15.66 -15.78
CA ASN A 339 7.78 14.88 -16.99
C ASN A 339 8.53 15.66 -18.09
N ALA A 340 8.63 16.99 -17.95
CA ALA A 340 9.20 17.88 -18.95
C ALA A 340 9.97 19.04 -18.28
N ILE A 341 10.94 18.70 -17.43
CA ILE A 341 11.76 19.67 -16.68
C ILE A 341 12.53 20.58 -17.66
N PRO A 342 12.36 21.92 -17.59
CA PRO A 342 13.08 22.86 -18.45
C PRO A 342 14.60 22.75 -18.31
N ALA A 343 15.31 22.78 -19.44
CA ALA A 343 16.76 22.62 -19.49
C ALA A 343 17.56 23.76 -18.85
N ASP A 344 16.92 24.91 -18.59
CA ASP A 344 17.54 26.06 -17.93
C ASP A 344 17.58 25.93 -16.39
N LEU A 345 16.89 24.94 -15.82
CA LEU A 345 16.98 24.63 -14.39
C LEU A 345 18.24 23.82 -14.11
N VAL A 346 19.36 24.50 -13.90
CA VAL A 346 20.68 23.91 -13.65
C VAL A 346 21.44 24.58 -12.49
N ASP A 347 22.54 23.93 -12.09
CA ASP A 347 23.50 24.40 -11.08
C ASP A 347 22.93 24.54 -9.66
N PHE A 348 21.98 23.68 -9.30
CA PHE A 348 21.44 23.59 -7.95
C PHE A 348 22.33 22.75 -7.03
N ASN A 349 22.44 23.12 -5.75
CA ASN A 349 23.15 22.32 -4.77
C ASN A 349 22.32 21.15 -4.26
N PHE A 350 20.99 21.26 -4.29
CA PHE A 350 20.11 20.16 -3.98
C PHE A 350 18.77 20.21 -4.72
N THR A 351 18.17 19.03 -4.88
CA THR A 351 16.81 18.84 -5.36
C THR A 351 16.00 18.05 -4.34
N TRP A 352 14.71 18.34 -4.24
CA TRP A 352 13.81 17.57 -3.39
C TRP A 352 12.41 17.39 -3.96
N SER A 353 11.72 16.36 -3.46
CA SER A 353 10.27 16.19 -3.58
C SER A 353 9.78 15.30 -2.45
N SER A 354 8.61 15.58 -1.90
CA SER A 354 8.00 14.77 -0.83
C SER A 354 6.73 14.09 -1.34
N CYS A 355 6.80 12.79 -1.68
CA CYS A 355 5.67 12.02 -2.22
C CYS A 355 4.95 12.79 -3.34
N ALA A 356 5.62 12.84 -4.49
CA ALA A 356 5.15 13.53 -5.68
C ALA A 356 5.36 12.70 -6.96
N TYR A 357 6.48 11.97 -7.07
CA TYR A 357 6.83 11.32 -8.33
C TYR A 357 6.13 9.98 -8.59
N GLU A 358 5.37 9.47 -7.62
CA GLU A 358 4.37 8.42 -7.79
C GLU A 358 3.18 8.88 -8.66
N HIS A 359 2.99 10.19 -8.84
CA HIS A 359 1.85 10.75 -9.57
C HIS A 359 2.12 11.00 -11.05
N LEU A 360 3.29 10.58 -11.56
CA LEU A 360 3.72 10.86 -12.93
C LEU A 360 3.19 9.87 -13.98
N GLY A 361 2.13 9.13 -13.65
CA GLY A 361 1.44 8.26 -14.60
C GLY A 361 1.99 6.84 -14.69
N SER A 362 3.27 6.61 -14.38
CA SER A 362 3.88 5.27 -14.36
C SER A 362 5.13 5.19 -13.49
N ILE A 363 5.53 3.98 -13.09
CA ILE A 363 6.81 3.75 -12.39
C ILE A 363 7.98 4.25 -13.22
N GLU A 364 8.04 3.94 -14.52
CA GLU A 364 9.13 4.36 -15.40
C GLU A 364 9.22 5.89 -15.52
N ALA A 365 8.08 6.59 -15.55
CA ALA A 365 8.05 8.05 -15.54
C ALA A 365 8.64 8.62 -14.23
N GLY A 366 8.33 8.03 -13.09
CA GLY A 366 8.94 8.38 -11.80
C GLY A 366 10.45 8.12 -11.75
N LEU A 367 10.92 6.99 -12.29
CA LEU A 367 12.36 6.71 -12.40
C LEU A 367 13.06 7.72 -13.32
N THR A 368 12.46 8.02 -14.48
CA THR A 368 12.96 9.01 -15.44
C THR A 368 13.01 10.41 -14.82
N PHE A 369 11.99 10.80 -14.05
CA PHE A 369 11.99 12.04 -13.29
C PHE A 369 13.18 12.11 -12.33
N PHE A 370 13.44 11.05 -11.56
CA PHE A 370 14.56 11.04 -10.62
C PHE A 370 15.89 11.25 -11.37
N GLU A 371 16.11 10.55 -12.49
CA GLU A 371 17.31 10.76 -13.32
C GLU A 371 17.40 12.19 -13.88
N ASN A 372 16.26 12.78 -14.28
CA ASN A 372 16.22 14.15 -14.77
C ASN A 372 16.45 15.19 -13.66
N SER A 373 16.03 14.94 -12.42
CA SER A 373 16.27 15.86 -11.30
C SER A 373 17.78 16.00 -11.01
N LEU A 374 18.57 14.93 -11.20
CA LEU A 374 20.03 15.00 -11.11
C LEU A 374 20.66 15.87 -12.20
N LYS A 375 20.01 16.06 -13.36
CA LYS A 375 20.54 16.95 -14.41
C LYS A 375 20.53 18.40 -13.96
N CYS A 376 19.58 18.78 -13.09
CA CYS A 376 19.48 20.11 -12.51
C CYS A 376 20.57 20.43 -11.48
N LEU A 377 21.20 19.41 -10.90
CA LEU A 377 22.21 19.61 -9.86
C LEU A 377 23.55 20.09 -10.44
N ALA A 378 24.26 20.94 -9.70
CA ALA A 378 25.69 21.16 -9.88
C ALA A 378 26.45 19.85 -9.54
N PRO A 379 27.69 19.67 -10.05
CA PRO A 379 28.53 18.54 -9.64
C PRO A 379 28.68 18.45 -8.12
N GLY A 380 28.51 17.24 -7.57
CA GLY A 380 28.51 17.02 -6.11
C GLY A 380 27.24 17.43 -5.36
N GLY A 381 26.23 17.99 -6.04
CA GLY A 381 24.91 18.30 -5.48
C GLY A 381 24.13 17.05 -5.08
N ILE A 382 23.11 17.19 -4.22
CA ILE A 382 22.37 16.08 -3.61
C ILE A 382 20.90 16.09 -4.02
N ALA A 383 20.39 14.96 -4.51
CA ALA A 383 18.96 14.71 -4.69
C ALA A 383 18.41 13.94 -3.47
N VAL A 384 17.31 14.44 -2.88
CA VAL A 384 16.58 13.75 -1.81
C VAL A 384 15.09 13.71 -2.14
N HIS A 385 14.58 12.54 -2.51
CA HIS A 385 13.19 12.38 -2.91
C HIS A 385 12.51 11.25 -2.14
N THR A 386 11.26 11.46 -1.70
CA THR A 386 10.42 10.42 -1.07
C THR A 386 9.26 9.99 -1.96
N THR A 387 8.82 8.74 -1.84
CA THR A 387 7.65 8.16 -2.54
C THR A 387 7.12 6.91 -1.83
N GLU A 388 6.07 6.29 -2.35
CA GLU A 388 5.44 5.06 -1.88
C GLU A 388 6.25 3.82 -2.25
N LEU A 389 6.63 3.04 -1.23
CA LEU A 389 7.17 1.70 -1.36
C LEU A 389 6.10 0.64 -1.04
N ASN A 390 6.04 -0.38 -1.89
CA ASN A 390 5.25 -1.59 -1.74
C ASN A 390 5.94 -2.56 -0.76
N LEU A 391 5.24 -2.91 0.30
CA LEU A 391 5.69 -3.85 1.34
C LEU A 391 4.96 -5.20 1.26
N SER A 392 4.23 -5.47 0.18
CA SER A 392 3.46 -6.71 -0.01
C SER A 392 3.94 -7.54 -1.19
N SER A 393 4.60 -6.93 -2.18
CA SER A 393 5.11 -7.65 -3.34
C SER A 393 6.28 -6.90 -3.98
N ASN A 394 7.27 -7.67 -4.43
CA ASN A 394 8.34 -7.16 -5.29
C ASN A 394 8.10 -7.46 -6.78
N SER A 395 6.95 -8.06 -7.14
CA SER A 395 6.60 -8.41 -8.51
C SER A 395 5.37 -7.66 -9.01
N SER A 396 4.26 -7.69 -8.27
CA SER A 396 2.98 -7.11 -8.67
C SER A 396 2.70 -5.82 -7.92
N THR A 397 2.38 -4.75 -8.63
CA THR A 397 2.05 -3.44 -8.04
C THR A 397 1.14 -2.64 -8.99
N LEU A 398 0.71 -1.45 -8.57
CA LEU A 398 0.08 -0.49 -9.47
C LEU A 398 1.18 0.25 -10.26
N GLU A 399 1.45 -0.20 -11.49
CA GLU A 399 2.57 0.32 -12.30
C GLU A 399 2.23 1.53 -13.17
N LYS A 400 0.93 1.78 -13.39
CA LYS A 400 0.39 2.86 -14.23
C LYS A 400 -0.91 3.40 -13.65
N GLY A 401 -1.16 4.70 -13.81
CA GLY A 401 -2.36 5.39 -13.31
C GLY A 401 -1.99 6.72 -12.65
N GLY A 402 -2.98 7.38 -12.03
CA GLY A 402 -2.75 8.67 -11.34
C GLY A 402 -1.85 8.59 -10.10
N THR A 403 -1.65 7.39 -9.56
CA THR A 403 -0.68 7.10 -8.50
C THR A 403 -0.11 5.72 -8.77
N VAL A 404 1.20 5.54 -8.60
CA VAL A 404 1.86 4.24 -8.65
C VAL A 404 2.45 3.88 -7.30
N ILE A 405 2.83 2.62 -7.12
CA ILE A 405 3.49 2.18 -5.87
C ILE A 405 4.77 1.46 -6.27
N PHE A 406 5.92 2.03 -5.91
CA PHE A 406 7.23 1.48 -6.28
C PHE A 406 7.52 0.21 -5.49
N ARG A 407 8.30 -0.68 -6.06
CA ARG A 407 8.80 -1.89 -5.40
C ARG A 407 10.28 -1.73 -5.11
N ARG A 408 10.80 -2.58 -4.23
CA ARG A 408 12.25 -2.69 -4.01
C ARG A 408 13.03 -2.80 -5.33
N ARG A 409 12.59 -3.65 -6.26
CA ARG A 409 13.26 -3.84 -7.56
C ARG A 409 13.32 -2.59 -8.42
N ASP A 410 12.37 -1.67 -8.27
CA ASP A 410 12.35 -0.42 -9.04
C ASP A 410 13.41 0.55 -8.49
N PHE A 411 13.59 0.60 -7.16
CA PHE A 411 14.72 1.33 -6.53
C PHE A 411 16.08 0.70 -6.85
N GLU A 412 16.17 -0.63 -6.89
CA GLU A 412 17.38 -1.35 -7.31
C GLU A 412 17.72 -1.02 -8.77
N THR A 413 16.73 -1.04 -9.67
CA THR A 413 16.90 -0.65 -11.08
C THR A 413 17.37 0.79 -11.20
N LEU A 414 16.77 1.72 -10.46
CA LEU A 414 17.20 3.12 -10.43
C LEU A 414 18.65 3.25 -9.95
N ALA A 415 19.01 2.58 -8.85
CA ALA A 415 20.36 2.60 -8.32
C ALA A 415 21.37 2.08 -9.35
N GLU A 416 21.09 0.98 -10.05
CA GLU A 416 21.95 0.45 -11.12
C GLU A 416 22.15 1.46 -12.25
N ARG A 417 21.07 2.10 -12.73
CA ARG A 417 21.16 3.15 -13.77
C ARG A 417 22.02 4.32 -13.33
N LEU A 418 21.84 4.80 -12.10
CA LEU A 418 22.57 5.96 -11.57
C LEU A 418 24.05 5.65 -11.34
N LEU A 419 24.37 4.45 -10.85
CA LEU A 419 25.76 3.98 -10.72
C LEU A 419 26.44 3.88 -12.07
N ALA A 420 25.74 3.35 -13.09
CA ALA A 420 26.26 3.28 -14.46
C ALA A 420 26.52 4.67 -15.06
N GLN A 421 25.76 5.69 -14.65
CA GLN A 421 25.99 7.09 -15.02
C GLN A 421 27.14 7.76 -14.26
N GLY A 422 27.70 7.09 -13.26
CA GLY A 422 28.82 7.54 -12.42
C GLY A 422 28.40 8.31 -11.17
N HIS A 423 27.11 8.34 -10.84
CA HIS A 423 26.59 9.00 -9.64
C HIS A 423 26.90 8.19 -8.37
N GLU A 424 27.00 8.88 -7.24
CA GLU A 424 27.15 8.23 -5.94
C GLU A 424 25.75 8.00 -5.35
N VAL A 425 25.31 6.74 -5.35
CA VAL A 425 24.08 6.32 -4.66
C VAL A 425 24.42 6.05 -3.21
N MET A 426 23.79 6.77 -2.28
CA MET A 426 23.98 6.51 -0.85
C MET A 426 23.48 5.10 -0.52
N PRO A 427 24.05 4.42 0.50
CA PRO A 427 23.63 3.08 0.88
C PRO A 427 22.10 2.96 1.01
N ILE A 428 21.55 1.84 0.61
CA ILE A 428 20.12 1.57 0.66
C ILE A 428 19.86 0.53 1.75
N THR A 429 19.00 0.86 2.70
CA THR A 429 18.45 -0.13 3.63
C THR A 429 16.96 -0.32 3.39
N PHE A 430 16.54 -1.58 3.41
CA PHE A 430 15.14 -1.98 3.44
C PHE A 430 14.71 -2.44 4.84
N ASP A 431 15.38 -1.94 5.88
CA ASP A 431 14.92 -2.07 7.26
C ASP A 431 13.49 -1.52 7.39
N SER A 432 12.57 -2.39 7.83
CA SER A 432 11.13 -2.08 7.91
C SER A 432 10.64 -1.87 9.35
N GLY A 433 11.59 -1.80 10.29
CA GLY A 433 11.33 -1.77 11.72
C GLY A 433 10.76 -3.08 12.25
N ASP A 434 10.70 -3.21 13.56
CA ASP A 434 10.35 -4.44 14.28
C ASP A 434 9.40 -4.21 15.47
N THR A 435 8.89 -2.99 15.63
CA THR A 435 7.93 -2.64 16.70
C THR A 435 6.49 -3.03 16.34
N ASP A 436 5.59 -3.02 17.31
CA ASP A 436 4.16 -3.22 17.04
C ASP A 436 3.57 -2.10 16.18
N LEU A 437 4.08 -0.89 16.32
CA LEU A 437 3.74 0.24 15.46
C LEU A 437 4.18 -0.01 14.01
N ASP A 438 5.31 -0.69 13.81
CA ASP A 438 5.76 -1.12 12.49
C ASP A 438 4.96 -2.29 11.90
N ARG A 439 4.12 -2.95 12.69
CA ARG A 439 3.19 -4.01 12.26
C ARG A 439 1.75 -3.52 12.12
N PHE A 440 1.46 -2.33 12.62
CA PHE A 440 0.18 -1.67 12.42
C PHE A 440 0.05 -1.25 10.95
N ILE A 441 -1.10 -1.54 10.36
CA ILE A 441 -1.44 -1.20 8.98
C ILE A 441 -2.74 -0.42 9.06
N ASP A 442 -2.65 0.87 8.77
CA ASP A 442 -3.79 1.77 8.79
C ASP A 442 -4.71 1.49 7.60
N LEU A 443 -6.01 1.43 7.86
CA LEU A 443 -7.04 1.07 6.89
C LEU A 443 -8.00 2.25 6.69
N PRO A 444 -8.65 2.39 5.52
CA PRO A 444 -9.69 3.40 5.34
C PRO A 444 -10.87 3.22 6.33
N PRO A 445 -11.46 4.31 6.86
CA PRO A 445 -10.94 5.68 6.82
C PRO A 445 -9.66 5.80 7.66
N TYR A 446 -8.61 6.37 7.06
CA TYR A 446 -7.28 6.41 7.68
C TYR A 446 -7.27 7.24 8.96
N SER A 447 -6.44 6.81 9.90
CA SER A 447 -6.17 7.50 11.15
C SER A 447 -5.22 8.68 10.93
N SER A 448 -5.37 9.76 11.69
CA SER A 448 -4.37 10.85 11.69
C SER A 448 -3.08 10.46 12.42
N ASP A 449 -3.18 9.55 13.40
CA ASP A 449 -2.05 9.00 14.15
C ASP A 449 -2.53 7.71 14.87
N PRO A 450 -1.90 6.53 14.69
CA PRO A 450 -0.69 6.26 13.91
C PRO A 450 -0.93 6.00 12.42
N HIS A 451 -0.02 6.46 11.56
CA HIS A 451 -0.10 6.36 10.09
C HIS A 451 1.29 6.16 9.44
N LEU A 452 1.98 5.07 9.80
CA LEU A 452 3.31 4.74 9.24
C LEU A 452 3.19 3.86 8.00
N LYS A 453 2.45 2.76 8.14
CA LYS A 453 2.15 1.82 7.08
C LYS A 453 0.65 1.82 6.88
N LEU A 454 0.21 1.82 5.64
CA LEU A 454 -1.20 1.89 5.27
C LEU A 454 -1.52 0.89 4.17
N GLN A 455 -2.79 0.55 4.07
CA GLN A 455 -3.32 -0.13 2.91
C GLN A 455 -3.51 0.86 1.77
N LEU A 456 -2.80 0.70 0.66
CA LEU A 456 -3.12 1.34 -0.62
C LEU A 456 -3.62 0.27 -1.58
N LEU A 457 -4.91 0.35 -1.94
CA LEU A 457 -5.60 -0.71 -2.68
C LEU A 457 -5.40 -2.06 -1.95
N ARG A 458 -4.76 -3.04 -2.58
CA ARG A 458 -4.48 -4.36 -1.96
C ARG A 458 -3.11 -4.46 -1.29
N TRP A 459 -2.28 -3.43 -1.41
CA TRP A 459 -0.90 -3.47 -0.96
C TRP A 459 -0.73 -2.75 0.37
N VAL A 460 0.15 -3.28 1.20
CA VAL A 460 0.73 -2.54 2.30
C VAL A 460 1.81 -1.64 1.74
N SER A 461 1.77 -0.36 2.09
CA SER A 461 2.72 0.64 1.63
C SER A 461 3.27 1.48 2.78
N THR A 462 4.41 2.13 2.54
CA THR A 462 5.01 3.15 3.41
C THR A 462 5.80 4.15 2.56
N SER A 463 6.29 5.22 3.16
CA SER A 463 7.19 6.17 2.48
C SER A 463 8.63 5.64 2.46
N PHE A 464 9.32 5.82 1.34
CA PHE A 464 10.73 5.50 1.13
C PHE A 464 11.46 6.71 0.60
N GLY A 465 12.60 7.04 1.20
CA GLY A 465 13.46 8.14 0.82
C GLY A 465 14.72 7.65 0.10
N MET A 466 15.03 8.25 -1.05
CA MET A 466 16.21 7.94 -1.85
C MET A 466 17.14 9.16 -1.87
N ILE A 467 18.43 8.93 -1.61
CA ILE A 467 19.48 9.94 -1.53
C ILE A 467 20.58 9.62 -2.55
N VAL A 468 20.89 10.55 -3.43
CA VAL A 468 21.92 10.38 -4.47
C VAL A 468 22.71 11.66 -4.63
N ARG A 469 24.03 11.54 -4.74
CA ARG A 469 24.92 12.66 -5.08
C ARG A 469 25.25 12.63 -6.58
N LYS A 470 25.08 13.77 -7.25
CA LYS A 470 25.53 13.93 -8.63
C LYS A 470 27.04 13.75 -8.67
N LYS A 471 27.51 13.11 -9.74
CA LYS A 471 28.93 12.94 -10.00
C LYS A 471 29.62 14.30 -10.07
N SER A 472 30.84 14.34 -9.56
CA SER A 472 31.70 15.53 -9.64
C SER A 472 32.19 15.81 -11.06
#